data_AF-D6GV59-F1
#
_entry.id   AF-D6GV59-F1
#
_cell.length_a   1.000
_cell.length_b   1.000
_cell.length_c   1.000
_cell.angle_alpha   90.00
_cell.angle_beta   90.00
_cell.angle_gamma   90.00
#
_symmetry.space_group_name_H-M   'P 1'
#
loop_
_entity.id
_entity.type
_entity.pdbx_description
1 polymer ?
#
loop_
_entity_poly.entity_id
_entity_poly.type
_entity_poly.pdbx_seq_one_letter_code
_entity_poly.pdbx_strand_id
1 'polypeptide(L)'
;MQNDDPLVDVDIGAVIDEYLEEESRPKKIGVYYPSEIGMCIRRSYYSYFISKPTETKALRIFALGNNVHEFIAKALKDSEKFAVAEEEKPIKIEYKGEDTNFAIYGRIDDYVETKEGKKIIIEAKSTGDINKVTEADPKHKMQISLYLAAQPADYGLLVYADKKNLEIKQFKVEYNKEEHEKVMQRFKDLDYHLRNKILPPAEYYFDNNKVWECKYCPYYQECMQAIADKNTLSNY
;
A
#
# COMPACT_ATOMS: atom_id res chain seq x y z
N MET A 1 -7.22 20.75 19.92
CA MET A 1 -7.52 21.96 20.71
C MET A 1 -7.88 23.02 19.68
N GLN A 2 -9.16 23.37 19.58
CA GLN A 2 -9.55 24.57 18.84
C GLN A 2 -8.98 25.76 19.61
N ASN A 3 -8.34 26.67 18.87
CA ASN A 3 -7.92 27.95 19.44
C ASN A 3 -9.21 28.78 19.53
N ASP A 4 -9.78 28.90 20.73
CA ASP A 4 -10.95 29.76 20.98
C ASP A 4 -10.50 31.23 21.13
N ASP A 5 -9.60 31.69 20.26
CA ASP A 5 -9.25 33.10 20.19
C ASP A 5 -10.31 33.81 19.33
N PRO A 6 -11.18 34.64 19.93
CA PRO A 6 -12.28 35.29 19.22
C PRO A 6 -11.82 36.29 18.14
N LEU A 7 -10.51 36.57 18.03
CA LEU A 7 -9.91 37.38 16.99
C LEU A 7 -9.45 36.57 15.76
N VAL A 8 -9.52 35.23 15.81
CA VAL A 8 -9.17 34.35 14.69
C VAL A 8 -10.46 33.92 13.98
N ASP A 9 -10.71 34.50 12.81
CA ASP A 9 -11.89 34.26 11.98
C ASP A 9 -11.65 33.21 10.87
N VAL A 10 -10.45 32.66 10.77
CA VAL A 10 -10.05 31.65 9.77
C VAL A 10 -9.53 30.37 10.44
N ASP A 11 -10.17 29.24 10.16
CA ASP A 11 -9.69 27.91 10.54
C ASP A 11 -8.83 27.29 9.43
N ILE A 12 -7.51 27.47 9.52
CA ILE A 12 -6.55 26.86 8.58
C ILE A 12 -6.60 25.32 8.61
N GLY A 13 -6.98 24.72 9.74
CA GLY A 13 -7.14 23.27 9.83
C GLY A 13 -8.26 22.77 8.92
N ALA A 14 -9.38 23.48 8.88
CA ALA A 14 -10.49 23.18 7.98
C ALA A 14 -10.09 23.38 6.51
N VAL A 15 -9.36 24.45 6.17
CA VAL A 15 -8.84 24.67 4.81
C VAL A 15 -7.92 23.53 4.35
N ILE A 16 -7.06 23.03 5.25
CA ILE A 16 -6.21 21.87 4.96
C ILE A 16 -7.06 20.61 4.76
N ASP A 17 -8.10 20.40 5.58
CA ASP A 17 -8.98 19.24 5.43
C ASP A 17 -9.71 19.27 4.08
N GLU A 18 -10.25 20.42 3.68
CA GLU A 18 -10.86 20.64 2.36
C GLU A 18 -9.86 20.42 1.21
N TYR A 19 -8.63 20.89 1.35
CA TYR A 19 -7.57 20.66 0.35
C TYR A 19 -7.21 19.17 0.19
N LEU A 20 -7.30 18.41 1.28
CA LEU A 20 -6.97 16.98 1.30
C LEU A 20 -8.15 16.08 0.92
N GLU A 21 -9.36 16.61 0.74
CA GLU A 21 -10.52 15.82 0.32
C GLU A 21 -10.24 15.17 -1.05
N GLU A 22 -10.06 13.86 -1.03
CA GLU A 22 -9.91 13.08 -2.25
C GLU A 22 -11.27 12.60 -2.77
N GLU A 23 -11.54 12.82 -4.06
CA GLU A 23 -12.63 12.13 -4.73
C GLU A 23 -12.35 10.62 -4.78
N SER A 24 -13.09 9.86 -3.98
CA SER A 24 -13.06 8.39 -4.05
C SER A 24 -13.57 7.93 -5.41
N ARG A 25 -12.67 7.37 -6.22
CA ARG A 25 -13.04 6.75 -7.50
C ARG A 25 -13.39 5.28 -7.25
N PRO A 26 -14.54 4.80 -7.78
CA PRO A 26 -14.90 3.40 -7.64
C PRO A 26 -13.85 2.52 -8.31
N LYS A 27 -13.42 1.49 -7.59
CA LYS A 27 -12.48 0.51 -8.12
C LYS A 27 -13.13 -0.33 -9.21
N LYS A 28 -12.34 -0.74 -10.19
CA LYS A 28 -12.81 -1.55 -11.32
C LYS A 28 -12.27 -2.97 -11.20
N ILE A 29 -13.17 -3.96 -11.21
CA ILE A 29 -12.77 -5.38 -11.25
C ILE A 29 -11.91 -5.62 -12.50
N GLY A 30 -10.80 -6.33 -12.33
CA GLY A 30 -9.76 -6.52 -13.36
C GLY A 30 -8.69 -5.42 -13.40
N VAL A 31 -8.75 -4.44 -12.50
CA VAL A 31 -7.74 -3.39 -12.28
C VAL A 31 -7.30 -3.44 -10.82
N TYR A 32 -6.04 -3.82 -10.58
CA TYR A 32 -5.49 -4.06 -9.24
C TYR A 32 -4.24 -3.21 -8.99
N TYR A 33 -3.86 -3.06 -7.72
CA TYR A 33 -2.75 -2.20 -7.31
C TYR A 33 -1.79 -2.93 -6.35
N PRO A 34 -0.46 -2.82 -6.52
CA PRO A 34 0.56 -3.44 -5.67
C PRO A 34 0.42 -3.12 -4.18
N SER A 35 0.06 -1.88 -3.84
CA SER A 35 -0.11 -1.44 -2.45
C SER A 35 -1.22 -2.19 -1.69
N GLU A 36 -2.11 -2.89 -2.40
CA GLU A 36 -3.26 -3.58 -1.79
C GLU A 36 -3.02 -5.05 -1.50
N ILE A 37 -2.01 -5.66 -2.12
CA ILE A 37 -1.85 -7.11 -2.10
C ILE A 37 -1.40 -7.65 -0.74
N GLY A 38 -0.66 -6.83 0.00
CA GLY A 38 -0.27 -7.10 1.38
C GLY A 38 -1.39 -6.87 2.40
N MET A 39 -2.57 -6.41 1.97
CA MET A 39 -3.72 -6.26 2.85
C MET A 39 -4.56 -7.55 2.89
N CYS A 40 -5.44 -7.65 3.90
CA CYS A 40 -6.42 -8.73 3.98
C CYS A 40 -7.26 -8.80 2.69
N ILE A 41 -7.33 -9.96 2.02
CA ILE A 41 -8.10 -10.13 0.77
C ILE A 41 -9.57 -9.76 0.97
N ARG A 42 -10.16 -10.07 2.12
CA ARG A 42 -11.56 -9.67 2.42
C ARG A 42 -11.71 -8.15 2.55
N ARG A 43 -10.73 -7.44 3.11
CA ARG A 43 -10.71 -5.96 3.12
C ARG A 43 -10.67 -5.42 1.69
N SER A 44 -9.78 -5.97 0.86
CA SER A 44 -9.67 -5.59 -0.54
C SER A 44 -10.99 -5.85 -1.27
N TYR A 45 -11.62 -7.02 -1.10
CA TYR A 45 -12.93 -7.34 -1.66
C TYR A 45 -14.00 -6.30 -1.30
N TYR A 46 -14.17 -5.97 -0.02
CA TYR A 46 -15.17 -4.97 0.39
C TYR A 46 -14.97 -3.61 -0.28
N SER A 47 -13.72 -3.21 -0.50
CA SER A 47 -13.43 -1.91 -1.14
C SER A 47 -13.88 -1.77 -2.60
N TYR A 48 -14.24 -2.86 -3.27
CA TYR A 48 -14.84 -2.82 -4.62
C TYR A 48 -16.37 -2.65 -4.59
N PHE A 49 -17.01 -2.98 -3.47
CA PHE A 49 -18.48 -2.98 -3.36
C PHE A 49 -19.01 -1.95 -2.37
N ILE A 50 -18.19 -1.51 -1.43
CA ILE A 50 -18.56 -0.60 -0.34
C ILE A 50 -17.58 0.58 -0.39
N SER A 51 -18.04 1.68 -0.99
CA SER A 51 -17.31 2.94 -0.94
C SER A 51 -17.40 3.51 0.48
N LYS A 52 -16.24 3.81 1.06
CA LYS A 52 -16.14 4.52 2.33
C LYS A 52 -15.21 5.71 2.15
N PRO A 53 -15.56 6.90 2.67
CA PRO A 53 -14.63 8.02 2.66
C PRO A 53 -13.40 7.67 3.49
N THR A 54 -12.24 8.11 3.02
CA THR A 54 -11.02 8.05 3.82
C THR A 54 -11.17 9.03 4.99
N GLU A 55 -10.87 8.58 6.21
CA GLU A 55 -10.94 9.45 7.38
C GLU A 55 -9.98 10.64 7.24
N THR A 56 -10.41 11.85 7.62
CA THR A 56 -9.60 13.08 7.58
C THR A 56 -8.22 12.91 8.23
N LYS A 57 -8.17 12.22 9.36
CA LYS A 57 -6.92 11.91 10.06
C LYS A 57 -5.98 11.05 9.20
N ALA A 58 -6.50 10.08 8.46
CA ALA A 58 -5.71 9.26 7.56
C ALA A 58 -5.20 10.07 6.37
N LEU A 59 -6.02 10.95 5.79
CA LEU A 59 -5.61 11.87 4.71
C LEU A 59 -4.42 12.74 5.14
N ARG A 60 -4.48 13.34 6.34
CA ARG A 60 -3.34 14.10 6.90
C ARG A 60 -2.07 13.26 7.06
N ILE A 61 -2.22 11.99 7.49
CA ILE A 61 -1.08 11.06 7.64
C ILE A 61 -0.46 10.74 6.28
N PHE A 62 -1.29 10.56 5.24
CA PHE A 62 -0.85 10.31 3.87
C PHE A 62 -0.14 11.53 3.29
N ALA A 63 -0.69 12.73 3.45
CA ALA A 63 -0.04 13.98 3.01
C ALA A 63 1.38 14.14 3.60
N LEU A 64 1.53 13.90 4.90
CA LEU A 64 2.85 13.91 5.54
C LEU A 64 3.77 12.79 5.01
N GLY A 65 3.20 11.63 4.66
CA GLY A 65 3.96 10.56 4.03
C GLY A 65 4.47 10.95 2.64
N ASN A 66 3.64 11.57 1.82
CA ASN A 66 3.99 12.03 0.48
C ASN A 66 5.13 13.06 0.54
N ASN A 67 5.08 14.02 1.47
CA ASN A 67 6.17 14.98 1.67
C ASN A 67 7.51 14.29 1.98
N VAL A 68 7.49 13.19 2.73
CA VAL A 68 8.71 12.41 3.03
C VAL A 68 9.22 11.69 1.77
N HIS A 69 8.31 11.14 0.95
CA HIS A 69 8.68 10.50 -0.31
C HIS A 69 9.27 11.53 -1.29
N GLU A 70 8.64 12.68 -1.47
CA GLU A 70 9.13 13.79 -2.30
C GLU A 70 10.53 14.26 -1.87
N PHE A 71 10.76 14.35 -0.55
CA PHE A 71 12.07 14.70 -0.02
C PHE A 71 13.15 13.66 -0.38
N ILE A 72 12.83 12.37 -0.24
CA ILE A 72 13.74 11.27 -0.61
C ILE A 72 14.05 11.32 -2.11
N ALA A 73 13.03 11.41 -2.96
CA ALA A 73 13.17 11.47 -4.40
C ALA A 73 14.07 12.64 -4.83
N LYS A 74 13.85 13.83 -4.26
CA LYS A 74 14.71 15.00 -4.49
C LYS A 74 16.17 14.75 -4.08
N ALA A 75 16.38 14.17 -2.90
CA ALA A 75 17.73 13.89 -2.40
C ALA A 75 18.47 12.86 -3.27
N LEU A 76 17.76 11.86 -3.81
CA LEU A 76 18.31 10.89 -4.76
C LEU A 76 18.67 11.56 -6.09
N LYS A 77 17.78 12.39 -6.63
CA LYS A 77 17.96 13.13 -7.88
C LYS A 77 19.13 14.10 -7.83
N ASP A 78 19.31 14.81 -6.71
CA ASP A 78 20.39 15.77 -6.52
C ASP A 78 21.73 15.09 -6.17
N SER A 79 21.76 13.76 -6.01
CA SER A 79 22.96 13.03 -5.59
C SER A 79 23.91 12.73 -6.75
N GLU A 80 25.18 13.06 -6.59
CA GLU A 80 26.23 12.67 -7.54
C GLU A 80 26.54 11.16 -7.55
N LYS A 81 25.90 10.35 -6.69
CA LYS A 81 26.12 8.90 -6.65
C LYS A 81 25.39 8.16 -7.77
N PHE A 82 24.33 8.74 -8.30
CA PHE A 82 23.48 8.11 -9.30
C PHE A 82 23.70 8.74 -10.67
N ALA A 83 23.79 7.90 -11.69
CA ALA A 83 23.80 8.30 -13.09
C ALA A 83 22.36 8.56 -13.57
N VAL A 84 21.38 7.84 -13.02
CA VAL A 84 19.95 7.98 -13.32
C VAL A 84 19.17 7.97 -12.01
N ALA A 85 18.17 8.84 -11.91
CA ALA A 85 17.15 8.81 -10.87
C ALA A 85 15.81 9.19 -11.49
N GLU A 86 14.87 8.24 -11.53
CA GLU A 86 13.50 8.40 -12.02
C GLU A 86 12.54 8.23 -10.85
N GLU A 87 11.68 9.21 -10.60
CA GLU A 87 10.63 9.15 -9.58
C GLU A 87 9.28 8.74 -10.20
N GLU A 88 8.40 8.13 -9.39
CA GLU A 88 7.00 7.85 -9.75
C GLU A 88 6.84 7.04 -11.05
N LYS A 89 7.78 6.14 -11.35
CA LYS A 89 7.84 5.41 -12.61
C LYS A 89 6.64 4.46 -12.73
N PRO A 90 5.75 4.66 -13.73
CA PRO A 90 4.55 3.85 -13.88
C PRO A 90 4.90 2.44 -14.34
N ILE A 91 4.21 1.44 -13.77
CA ILE A 91 4.30 0.05 -14.19
C ILE A 91 2.91 -0.52 -14.45
N LYS A 92 2.84 -1.40 -15.47
CA LYS A 92 1.64 -2.17 -15.80
C LYS A 92 2.03 -3.63 -16.00
N ILE A 93 1.46 -4.51 -15.21
CA ILE A 93 1.62 -5.96 -15.34
C ILE A 93 0.30 -6.52 -15.86
N GLU A 94 0.32 -7.16 -17.02
CA GLU A 94 -0.86 -7.83 -17.58
C GLU A 94 -0.83 -9.33 -17.23
N TYR A 95 -1.92 -9.81 -16.64
CA TYR A 95 -2.16 -11.24 -16.47
C TYR A 95 -3.16 -11.71 -17.52
N LYS A 96 -2.76 -12.72 -18.29
CA LYS A 96 -3.62 -13.40 -19.26
C LYS A 96 -3.74 -14.88 -18.87
N GLY A 97 -4.85 -15.23 -18.24
CA GLY A 97 -5.20 -16.61 -17.90
C GLY A 97 -6.27 -17.17 -18.83
N GLU A 98 -6.54 -18.47 -18.70
CA GLU A 98 -7.58 -19.15 -19.47
C GLU A 98 -8.98 -18.60 -19.14
N ASP A 99 -9.28 -18.43 -17.85
CA ASP A 99 -10.61 -18.01 -17.37
C ASP A 99 -10.72 -16.53 -16.98
N THR A 100 -9.59 -15.82 -16.86
CA THR A 100 -9.60 -14.42 -16.45
C THR A 100 -8.41 -13.63 -16.97
N ASN A 101 -8.65 -12.34 -17.21
CA ASN A 101 -7.65 -11.35 -17.58
C ASN A 101 -7.78 -10.15 -16.64
N PHE A 102 -6.65 -9.67 -16.15
CA PHE A 102 -6.58 -8.45 -15.33
C PHE A 102 -5.26 -7.72 -15.53
N ALA A 103 -5.22 -6.47 -15.08
CA ALA A 103 -4.01 -5.66 -15.07
C ALA A 103 -3.72 -5.15 -13.66
N ILE A 104 -2.45 -5.19 -13.28
CA ILE A 104 -1.93 -4.57 -12.06
C ILE A 104 -1.23 -3.27 -12.46
N TYR A 105 -1.69 -2.15 -11.91
CA TYR A 105 -1.11 -0.83 -12.12
C TYR A 105 -0.42 -0.37 -10.85
N GLY A 106 0.82 0.09 -10.97
CA GLY A 106 1.58 0.62 -9.85
C GLY A 106 2.48 1.75 -10.28
N ARG A 107 3.17 2.32 -9.30
CA ARG A 107 4.25 3.27 -9.49
C ARG A 107 5.39 2.88 -8.59
N ILE A 108 6.56 2.73 -9.17
CA ILE A 108 7.80 2.60 -8.42
C ILE A 108 8.11 3.99 -7.87
N ASP A 109 8.33 4.11 -6.56
CA ASP A 109 8.62 5.41 -5.93
C ASP A 109 9.88 6.01 -6.54
N ASP A 110 11.00 5.28 -6.54
CA ASP A 110 12.21 5.68 -7.26
C ASP A 110 12.90 4.49 -7.96
N TYR A 111 13.44 4.76 -9.13
CA TYR A 111 14.31 3.85 -9.88
C TYR A 111 15.64 4.57 -10.15
N VAL A 112 16.72 4.03 -9.59
CA VAL A 112 18.05 4.65 -9.67
C VAL A 112 19.06 3.73 -10.32
N GLU A 113 20.04 4.31 -11.00
CA GLU A 113 21.21 3.60 -11.53
C GLU A 113 22.47 4.25 -10.95
N THR A 114 23.34 3.46 -10.31
CA THR A 114 24.63 3.97 -9.79
C THR A 114 25.59 4.26 -10.95
N LYS A 115 26.65 5.04 -10.69
CA LYS A 115 27.69 5.31 -11.70
C LYS A 115 28.42 4.03 -12.17
N GLU A 116 28.39 2.96 -11.39
CA GLU A 116 28.93 1.64 -11.73
C GLU A 116 27.92 0.75 -12.49
N GLY A 117 26.74 1.28 -12.83
CA GLY A 117 25.72 0.60 -13.64
C GLY A 117 24.77 -0.30 -12.85
N LYS A 118 24.77 -0.23 -11.50
CA LYS A 118 23.83 -1.01 -10.68
C LYS A 118 22.46 -0.35 -10.66
N LYS A 119 21.42 -1.11 -11.00
CA LYS A 119 20.02 -0.67 -11.07
C LYS A 119 19.28 -1.07 -9.81
N ILE A 120 18.62 -0.12 -9.17
CA ILE A 120 17.99 -0.30 -7.87
C ILE A 120 16.58 0.27 -7.93
N ILE A 121 15.60 -0.54 -7.49
CA ILE A 121 14.24 -0.06 -7.21
C ILE A 121 14.16 0.33 -5.75
N ILE A 122 13.64 1.52 -5.46
CA ILE A 122 13.40 1.99 -4.10
C ILE A 122 11.89 2.07 -3.88
N GLU A 123 11.46 1.50 -2.76
CA GLU A 123 10.11 1.62 -2.24
C GLU A 123 10.22 2.31 -0.89
N ALA A 124 9.82 3.57 -0.84
CA ALA A 124 9.87 4.42 0.32
C ALA A 124 8.62 4.20 1.19
N LYS A 125 8.82 4.26 2.50
CA LYS A 125 7.78 4.18 3.52
C LYS A 125 8.09 5.17 4.62
N SER A 126 7.04 5.75 5.18
CA SER A 126 7.17 6.63 6.33
C SER A 126 6.55 6.01 7.58
N THR A 127 7.23 6.17 8.72
CA THR A 127 6.79 5.66 10.03
C THR A 127 6.81 6.77 11.07
N GLY A 128 5.95 6.66 12.08
CA GLY A 128 5.98 7.59 13.22
C GLY A 128 7.03 7.22 14.28
N ASP A 129 7.66 6.05 14.15
CA ASP A 129 8.70 5.56 15.05
C ASP A 129 9.56 4.51 14.32
N ILE A 130 10.75 4.93 13.90
CA ILE A 130 11.71 4.09 13.18
C ILE A 130 12.31 2.98 14.06
N ASN A 131 12.30 3.13 15.38
CA ASN A 131 12.85 2.11 16.29
C ASN A 131 12.02 0.82 16.27
N LYS A 132 10.72 0.92 15.95
CA LYS A 132 9.83 -0.23 15.78
C LYS A 132 10.06 -0.99 14.48
N VAL A 133 10.78 -0.40 13.53
CA VAL A 133 11.16 -1.06 12.28
C VAL A 133 12.42 -1.88 12.52
N THR A 134 12.25 -3.14 12.89
CA THR A 134 13.34 -4.10 13.10
C THR A 134 13.62 -4.95 11.87
N GLU A 135 12.62 -5.13 11.02
CA GLU A 135 12.69 -5.88 9.77
C GLU A 135 11.80 -5.24 8.69
N ALA A 136 12.03 -5.65 7.44
CA ALA A 136 11.14 -5.30 6.34
C ALA A 136 9.76 -5.94 6.55
N ASP A 137 8.72 -5.11 6.50
CA ASP A 137 7.32 -5.55 6.58
C ASP A 137 7.00 -6.49 5.39
N PRO A 138 6.49 -7.71 5.63
CA PRO A 138 6.08 -8.63 4.57
C PRO A 138 5.19 -8.00 3.50
N LYS A 139 4.31 -7.06 3.88
CA LYS A 139 3.40 -6.38 2.95
C LYS A 139 4.15 -5.53 1.93
N HIS A 140 5.22 -4.87 2.38
CA HIS A 140 6.04 -4.04 1.49
C HIS A 140 6.98 -4.92 0.65
N LYS A 141 7.42 -6.08 1.17
CA LYS A 141 8.13 -7.08 0.37
C LYS A 141 7.28 -7.60 -0.79
N MET A 142 5.99 -7.86 -0.54
CA MET A 142 5.06 -8.27 -1.59
C MET A 142 4.93 -7.19 -2.69
N GLN A 143 4.84 -5.92 -2.29
CA GLN A 143 4.76 -4.80 -3.22
C GLN A 143 6.01 -4.68 -4.09
N ILE A 144 7.20 -4.59 -3.48
CA ILE A 144 8.46 -4.43 -4.23
C ILE A 144 8.81 -5.66 -5.08
N SER A 145 8.37 -6.86 -4.69
CA SER A 145 8.52 -8.09 -5.49
C SER A 145 7.86 -7.98 -6.87
N LEU A 146 6.70 -7.30 -6.97
CA LEU A 146 6.04 -7.05 -8.26
C LEU A 146 6.88 -6.13 -9.15
N TYR A 147 7.49 -5.11 -8.54
CA TYR A 147 8.33 -4.16 -9.26
C TYR A 147 9.61 -4.81 -9.78
N LEU A 148 10.27 -5.62 -8.95
CA LEU A 148 11.45 -6.39 -9.35
C LEU A 148 11.15 -7.41 -10.46
N ALA A 149 9.91 -7.89 -10.56
CA ALA A 149 9.49 -8.76 -11.66
C ALA A 149 9.19 -7.99 -12.96
N ALA A 150 8.69 -6.76 -12.84
CA ALA A 150 8.20 -5.95 -13.97
C ALA A 150 9.27 -5.03 -14.59
N GLN A 151 10.26 -4.62 -13.80
CA GLN A 151 11.28 -3.65 -14.18
C GLN A 151 12.67 -4.24 -13.88
N PRO A 152 13.58 -4.32 -14.87
CA PRO A 152 14.94 -4.83 -14.66
C PRO A 152 15.68 -4.03 -13.59
N ALA A 153 16.12 -4.70 -12.53
CA ALA A 153 16.94 -4.15 -11.45
C ALA A 153 17.78 -5.27 -10.81
N ASP A 154 18.92 -4.91 -10.23
CA ASP A 154 19.79 -5.85 -9.51
C ASP A 154 19.18 -6.23 -8.16
N TYR A 155 18.54 -5.28 -7.48
CA TYR A 155 17.82 -5.49 -6.23
C TYR A 155 16.87 -4.33 -5.93
N GLY A 156 16.00 -4.54 -4.95
CA GLY A 156 15.15 -3.53 -4.36
C GLY A 156 15.66 -3.05 -3.00
N LEU A 157 15.34 -1.82 -2.64
CA LEU A 157 15.52 -1.28 -1.30
C LEU A 157 14.15 -0.87 -0.73
N LEU A 158 13.78 -1.50 0.37
CA LEU A 158 12.70 -1.00 1.22
C LEU A 158 13.28 0.04 2.17
N VAL A 159 12.92 1.30 1.98
CA VAL A 159 13.45 2.44 2.72
C VAL A 159 12.37 2.96 3.67
N TYR A 160 12.65 2.94 4.97
CA TYR A 160 11.77 3.44 6.01
C TYR A 160 12.35 4.73 6.59
N ALA A 161 11.55 5.79 6.58
CA ALA A 161 11.90 7.11 7.10
C ALA A 161 11.02 7.49 8.29
N ASP A 162 11.64 7.95 9.37
CA ASP A 162 10.90 8.53 10.50
C ASP A 162 10.34 9.91 10.13
N LYS A 163 9.03 10.13 10.36
CA LYS A 163 8.37 11.40 10.07
C LYS A 163 8.82 12.55 10.97
N LYS A 164 9.48 12.28 12.11
CA LYS A 164 9.88 13.29 13.10
C LYS A 164 11.28 13.84 12.87
N ASN A 165 12.22 13.00 12.45
CA ASN A 165 13.64 13.35 12.36
C ASN A 165 14.34 12.84 11.09
N LEU A 166 13.61 12.20 10.16
CA LEU A 166 14.14 11.63 8.92
C LEU A 166 15.24 10.58 9.11
N GLU A 167 15.32 9.93 10.28
CA GLU A 167 16.16 8.75 10.43
C GLU A 167 15.71 7.64 9.47
N ILE A 168 16.68 7.00 8.81
CA ILE A 168 16.44 6.03 7.75
C ILE A 168 16.89 4.63 8.19
N LYS A 169 16.03 3.64 7.94
CA LYS A 169 16.42 2.22 7.89
C LYS A 169 16.10 1.67 6.51
N GLN A 170 16.98 0.84 5.97
CA GLN A 170 16.77 0.23 4.67
C GLN A 170 17.08 -1.26 4.68
N PHE A 171 16.32 -2.01 3.89
CA PHE A 171 16.47 -3.45 3.75
C PHE A 171 16.60 -3.81 2.28
N LYS A 172 17.67 -4.55 1.94
CA LYS A 172 17.85 -5.11 0.60
C LYS A 172 16.84 -6.22 0.36
N VAL A 173 16.19 -6.19 -0.80
CA VAL A 173 15.27 -7.23 -1.27
C VAL A 173 15.77 -7.73 -2.61
N GLU A 174 16.00 -9.03 -2.73
CA GLU A 174 16.36 -9.66 -4.00
C GLU A 174 15.10 -10.23 -4.66
N TYR A 175 15.09 -10.27 -5.98
CA TYR A 175 14.00 -10.92 -6.69
C TYR A 175 13.92 -12.40 -6.29
N ASN A 176 12.73 -12.81 -5.85
CA ASN A 176 12.45 -14.19 -5.52
C ASN A 176 11.21 -14.63 -6.31
N LYS A 177 11.41 -15.60 -7.19
CA LYS A 177 10.36 -16.12 -8.08
C LYS A 177 9.19 -16.74 -7.30
N GLU A 178 9.47 -17.50 -6.24
CA GLU A 178 8.44 -18.16 -5.43
C GLU A 178 7.57 -17.12 -4.70
N GLU A 179 8.19 -16.08 -4.12
CA GLU A 179 7.47 -14.98 -3.50
C GLU A 179 6.63 -14.21 -4.51
N HIS A 180 7.18 -13.94 -5.70
CA HIS A 180 6.42 -13.33 -6.78
C HIS A 180 5.19 -14.16 -7.19
N GLU A 181 5.34 -15.49 -7.31
CA GLU A 181 4.25 -16.40 -7.63
C GLU A 181 3.15 -16.39 -6.55
N LYS A 182 3.53 -16.34 -5.25
CA LYS A 182 2.57 -16.18 -4.14
C LYS A 182 1.80 -14.87 -4.24
N VAL A 183 2.48 -13.77 -4.55
CA VAL A 183 1.84 -12.45 -4.74
C VAL A 183 0.87 -12.48 -5.92
N MET A 184 1.27 -13.06 -7.05
CA MET A 184 0.40 -13.23 -8.21
C MET A 184 -0.81 -14.12 -7.90
N GLN A 185 -0.63 -15.20 -7.12
CA GLN A 185 -1.74 -16.04 -6.70
C GLN A 185 -2.75 -15.27 -5.85
N ARG A 186 -2.30 -14.42 -4.91
CA ARG A 186 -3.20 -13.56 -4.13
C ARG A 186 -4.05 -12.63 -5.01
N PHE A 187 -3.51 -12.11 -6.12
CA PHE A 187 -4.31 -11.31 -7.06
C PHE A 187 -5.33 -12.16 -7.82
N LYS A 188 -4.97 -13.37 -8.24
CA LYS A 188 -5.90 -14.31 -8.88
C LYS A 188 -7.04 -14.67 -7.92
N ASP A 189 -6.73 -14.92 -6.66
CA ASP A 189 -7.74 -15.23 -5.64
C ASP A 189 -8.68 -14.04 -5.41
N LEU A 190 -8.14 -12.82 -5.31
CA LEU A 190 -8.94 -11.61 -5.21
C LEU A 190 -9.85 -11.43 -6.44
N ASP A 191 -9.30 -11.57 -7.66
CA ASP A 191 -10.04 -11.46 -8.92
C ASP A 191 -11.17 -12.49 -9.00
N TYR A 192 -10.88 -13.74 -8.65
CA TYR A 192 -11.87 -14.81 -8.57
C TYR A 192 -13.01 -14.45 -7.63
N HIS A 193 -12.70 -14.01 -6.40
CA HIS A 193 -13.71 -13.64 -5.42
C HIS A 193 -14.58 -12.47 -5.89
N LEU A 194 -13.95 -11.43 -6.46
CA LEU A 194 -14.64 -10.26 -6.99
C LEU A 194 -15.62 -10.62 -8.11
N ARG A 195 -15.18 -11.41 -9.10
CA ARG A 195 -16.01 -11.77 -10.26
C ARG A 195 -17.16 -12.68 -9.90
N ASN A 196 -16.92 -13.64 -9.01
CA ASN A 196 -17.94 -14.59 -8.58
C ASN A 196 -18.81 -14.07 -7.44
N LYS A 197 -18.52 -12.88 -6.90
CA LYS A 197 -19.19 -12.29 -5.72
C LYS A 197 -19.20 -13.25 -4.52
N ILE A 198 -18.12 -14.02 -4.37
CA ILE A 198 -17.93 -14.95 -3.26
C ILE A 198 -17.10 -14.22 -2.22
N LEU A 199 -17.62 -14.08 -1.00
CA LEU A 199 -16.90 -13.43 0.09
C LEU A 199 -15.60 -14.21 0.41
N PRO A 200 -14.39 -13.60 0.32
CA PRO A 200 -13.12 -14.26 0.65
C PRO A 200 -13.05 -14.71 2.11
N PRO A 201 -12.13 -15.59 2.50
CA PRO A 201 -11.88 -15.88 3.92
C PRO A 201 -11.45 -14.61 4.69
N ALA A 202 -11.79 -14.52 5.98
CA ALA A 202 -11.26 -13.46 6.86
C ALA A 202 -9.86 -13.85 7.36
N GLU A 203 -8.92 -14.00 6.43
CA GLU A 203 -7.57 -14.53 6.70
C GLU A 203 -6.89 -13.83 7.88
N TYR A 204 -6.96 -12.49 7.98
CA TYR A 204 -6.33 -11.75 9.07
C TYR A 204 -7.04 -11.90 10.41
N TYR A 205 -8.35 -12.16 10.43
CA TYR A 205 -9.08 -12.36 11.68
C TYR A 205 -8.69 -13.69 12.34
N PHE A 206 -8.42 -14.71 11.53
CA PHE A 206 -8.02 -16.04 12.01
C PHE A 206 -6.50 -16.21 12.15
N ASP A 207 -5.71 -15.18 11.83
CA ASP A 207 -4.25 -15.18 12.00
C ASP A 207 -3.88 -14.33 13.23
N ASN A 208 -3.37 -15.00 14.27
CA ASN A 208 -2.94 -14.37 15.53
C ASN A 208 -1.88 -13.26 15.34
N ASN A 209 -1.08 -13.33 14.28
CA ASN A 209 -0.04 -12.33 13.99
C ASN A 209 -0.59 -11.12 13.21
N LYS A 210 -1.81 -11.20 12.68
CA LYS A 210 -2.42 -10.18 11.80
C LYS A 210 -3.76 -9.66 12.32
N VAL A 211 -4.38 -10.32 13.29
CA VAL A 211 -5.68 -9.92 13.86
C VAL A 211 -5.69 -8.48 14.37
N TRP A 212 -4.54 -7.99 14.85
CA TRP A 212 -4.38 -6.61 15.29
C TRP A 212 -4.64 -5.59 14.18
N GLU A 213 -4.48 -5.94 12.88
CA GLU A 213 -4.79 -5.06 11.76
C GLU A 213 -6.31 -4.88 11.58
N CYS A 214 -7.11 -5.84 12.06
CA CYS A 214 -8.57 -5.79 11.92
C CYS A 214 -9.20 -4.61 12.65
N LYS A 215 -8.59 -4.13 13.76
CA LYS A 215 -9.08 -2.96 14.51
C LYS A 215 -8.98 -1.64 13.73
N TYR A 216 -8.13 -1.61 12.70
CA TYR A 216 -7.96 -0.46 11.81
C TYR A 216 -8.62 -0.69 10.44
N CYS A 217 -9.33 -1.81 10.27
CA CYS A 217 -10.01 -2.10 9.02
C CYS A 217 -11.31 -1.27 8.95
N PRO A 218 -11.51 -0.45 7.91
CA PRO A 218 -12.73 0.33 7.77
C PRO A 218 -13.97 -0.56 7.56
N TYR A 219 -13.79 -1.84 7.20
CA TYR A 219 -14.86 -2.83 6.99
C TYR A 219 -15.01 -3.82 8.15
N TYR A 220 -14.52 -3.48 9.34
CA TYR A 220 -14.56 -4.37 10.50
C TYR A 220 -15.98 -4.82 10.85
N GLN A 221 -16.94 -3.89 10.85
CA GLN A 221 -18.33 -4.18 11.22
C GLN A 221 -18.98 -5.16 10.22
N GLU A 222 -18.81 -4.93 8.92
CA GLU A 222 -19.31 -5.81 7.86
C GLU A 222 -18.66 -7.19 7.93
N CYS A 223 -17.36 -7.24 8.24
CA CYS A 223 -16.65 -8.50 8.42
C CYS A 223 -17.19 -9.30 9.62
N MET A 224 -17.43 -8.64 10.76
CA MET A 224 -17.93 -9.28 11.97
C MET A 224 -19.37 -9.78 11.79
N GLN A 225 -20.23 -9.00 11.15
CA GLN A 225 -21.59 -9.43 10.82
C GLN A 225 -21.56 -10.70 9.94
N ALA A 226 -20.77 -10.69 8.87
CA ALA A 226 -20.66 -11.85 7.97
C ALA A 226 -20.08 -13.10 8.65
N ILE A 227 -19.25 -12.95 9.68
CA ILE A 227 -18.76 -14.08 10.51
C ILE A 227 -19.88 -14.60 11.40
N ALA A 228 -20.63 -13.70 12.06
CA ALA A 228 -21.76 -14.08 12.91
C ALA A 228 -22.84 -14.84 12.13
N ASP A 229 -23.19 -14.35 10.93
CA ASP A 229 -24.20 -14.97 10.06
C ASP A 229 -23.79 -16.36 9.56
N LYS A 230 -22.49 -16.61 9.35
CA LYS A 230 -22.00 -17.96 9.02
C LYS A 230 -22.09 -18.91 10.21
N ASN A 231 -21.80 -18.43 11.41
CA ASN A 231 -21.86 -19.22 12.63
C ASN A 231 -23.31 -19.56 13.04
N THR A 232 -24.29 -18.72 12.70
CA THR A 232 -25.71 -19.04 12.91
C THR A 232 -26.21 -20.08 11.91
N LEU A 233 -25.73 -20.07 10.66
CA LEU A 233 -26.08 -21.09 9.65
C LEU A 233 -25.46 -22.47 9.90
N SER A 234 -24.34 -22.56 10.64
CA SER A 234 -23.71 -23.84 11.01
C SER A 234 -24.29 -24.51 12.26
N ASN A 235 -25.25 -23.86 12.93
CA ASN A 235 -25.92 -24.36 14.14
C ASN A 235 -27.37 -24.83 13.88
N TYR A 236 -27.75 -24.99 12.61
CA TYR A 236 -28.99 -25.62 12.13
C TYR A 236 -28.64 -26.74 11.15
#